data_AF-A0A966CYR9-F1
#
_entry.id   AF-A0A966CYR9-F1
#
_cell.length_a   1.000
_cell.length_b   1.000
_cell.length_c   1.000
_cell.angle_alpha   90.00
_cell.angle_beta   90.00
_cell.angle_gamma   90.00
#
_symmetry.space_group_name_H-M   'P 1'
#
loop_
_entity.id
_entity.type
_entity.pdbx_description
1 polymer ?
#
loop_
_entity_poly.entity_id
_entity_poly.type
_entity_poly.pdbx_seq_one_letter_code
_entity_poly.pdbx_strand_id
1 'polypeptide(L)'
;MNAAEKVQPLHGEQTDYKNAVQHDIIDSSRKDMGRIGLFVAILCVILLVVFFFGFSQNFSSLNHKVEALEAVQGQITQLGSRMDGLETSLSSLQNLPEKARKMVLTSQVQEISQKAAFLSTQVDQAQADKLKQAQALLNDVQKGLAAE
;
A
#
# COMPACT_ATOMS: atom_id res chain seq x y z
N MET A 1 -100.63 -38.46 -9.23
CA MET A 1 -99.30 -38.23 -9.87
C MET A 1 -99.08 -36.72 -9.86
N ASN A 2 -98.05 -36.11 -9.28
CA ASN A 2 -96.90 -36.57 -8.51
C ASN A 2 -96.50 -35.45 -7.53
N ALA A 3 -95.82 -35.85 -6.46
CA ALA A 3 -95.39 -35.04 -5.33
C ALA A 3 -94.35 -33.97 -5.71
N ALA A 4 -94.51 -32.75 -5.17
CA ALA A 4 -93.47 -31.73 -5.17
C ALA A 4 -92.53 -31.98 -3.98
N GLU A 5 -91.40 -32.61 -4.26
CA GLU A 5 -90.30 -32.84 -3.32
C GLU A 5 -89.62 -31.51 -2.99
N LYS A 6 -89.72 -31.09 -1.73
CA LYS A 6 -89.09 -29.87 -1.21
C LYS A 6 -87.65 -30.20 -0.81
N VAL A 7 -86.73 -30.14 -1.76
CA VAL A 7 -85.29 -30.24 -1.52
C VAL A 7 -84.76 -28.92 -0.95
N GLN A 8 -84.45 -28.92 0.36
CA GLN A 8 -83.67 -27.85 0.99
C GLN A 8 -82.18 -28.04 0.64
N PRO A 9 -81.46 -27.00 0.19
CA PRO A 9 -80.04 -27.12 -0.09
C PRO A 9 -79.23 -27.13 1.22
N LEU A 10 -78.55 -28.24 1.50
CA LEU A 10 -77.54 -28.46 2.56
C LEU A 10 -76.23 -27.65 2.31
N HIS A 11 -76.32 -26.42 1.83
CA HIS A 11 -75.17 -25.66 1.32
C HIS A 11 -74.53 -24.70 2.35
N GLY A 12 -75.07 -24.60 3.56
CA GLY A 12 -74.58 -23.69 4.61
C GLY A 12 -73.47 -24.26 5.50
N GLU A 13 -73.49 -25.57 5.77
CA GLU A 13 -72.53 -26.18 6.72
C GLU A 13 -71.14 -26.36 6.09
N GLN A 14 -71.06 -26.77 4.82
CA GLN A 14 -69.78 -27.03 4.14
C GLN A 14 -68.90 -25.79 3.97
N THR A 15 -69.48 -24.60 3.87
CA THR A 15 -68.73 -23.35 3.72
C THR A 15 -68.07 -22.94 5.04
N ASP A 16 -68.71 -23.22 6.17
CA ASP A 16 -68.20 -22.87 7.49
C ASP A 16 -67.01 -23.75 7.89
N TYR A 17 -67.08 -25.06 7.67
CA TYR A 17 -65.95 -25.98 7.90
C TYR A 17 -64.73 -25.62 7.05
N LYS A 18 -64.93 -25.21 5.79
CA LYS A 18 -63.82 -24.86 4.89
C LYS A 18 -63.13 -23.56 5.31
N ASN A 19 -63.91 -22.58 5.78
CA ASN A 19 -63.39 -21.32 6.31
C ASN A 19 -62.69 -21.52 7.66
N ALA A 20 -63.23 -22.36 8.54
CA ALA A 20 -62.62 -22.72 9.83
C ALA A 20 -61.27 -23.42 9.64
N VAL A 21 -61.21 -24.41 8.74
CA VAL A 21 -59.97 -25.13 8.41
C VAL A 21 -58.94 -24.19 7.76
N GLN A 22 -59.36 -23.25 6.90
CA GLN A 22 -58.45 -22.24 6.35
C GLN A 22 -57.90 -21.29 7.43
N HIS A 23 -58.74 -20.87 8.38
CA HIS A 23 -58.31 -20.00 9.48
C HIS A 23 -57.27 -20.71 10.37
N ASP A 24 -57.54 -21.97 10.74
CA ASP A 24 -56.63 -22.78 11.55
C ASP A 24 -55.28 -23.04 10.85
N ILE A 25 -55.29 -23.27 9.52
CA ILE A 25 -54.07 -23.43 8.72
C ILE A 25 -53.28 -22.11 8.66
N ILE A 26 -53.95 -20.96 8.54
CA ILE A 26 -53.31 -19.65 8.52
C ILE A 26 -52.72 -19.31 9.90
N ASP A 27 -53.43 -19.60 10.99
CA ASP A 27 -52.96 -19.32 12.35
C ASP A 27 -51.80 -20.23 12.76
N SER A 28 -51.86 -21.52 12.40
CA SER A 28 -50.73 -22.44 12.57
C SER A 28 -49.53 -22.02 11.70
N SER A 29 -49.75 -21.64 10.45
CA SER A 29 -48.69 -21.11 9.57
C SER A 29 -48.08 -19.83 10.14
N ARG A 30 -48.87 -18.88 10.64
CA ARG A 30 -48.37 -17.65 11.29
C ARG A 30 -47.52 -17.97 12.53
N LYS A 31 -47.94 -18.94 13.34
CA LYS A 31 -47.19 -19.38 14.52
C LYS A 31 -45.83 -19.96 14.15
N ASP A 32 -45.77 -20.77 13.09
CA ASP A 32 -44.52 -21.38 12.62
C ASP A 32 -43.62 -20.36 11.91
N MET A 33 -44.19 -19.40 11.17
CA MET A 33 -43.47 -18.29 10.56
C MET A 33 -42.84 -17.36 11.61
N GLY A 34 -43.50 -17.15 12.76
CA GLY A 34 -42.95 -16.41 13.89
C GLY A 34 -41.74 -17.11 14.52
N ARG A 35 -41.78 -18.44 14.65
CA ARG A 35 -40.63 -19.24 15.12
C ARG A 35 -39.47 -19.19 14.13
N ILE A 36 -39.77 -19.31 12.83
CA ILE A 36 -38.77 -19.17 11.76
C ILE A 36 -38.14 -17.77 11.81
N GLY A 37 -38.94 -16.72 12.01
CA GLY A 37 -38.45 -15.36 12.16
C GLY A 37 -37.48 -15.18 13.32
N LEU A 38 -37.70 -15.86 14.45
CA LEU A 38 -36.77 -15.86 15.58
C LEU A 38 -35.42 -16.49 15.22
N PHE A 39 -35.44 -17.64 14.54
CA PHE A 39 -34.21 -18.29 14.08
C PHE A 39 -33.46 -17.44 13.06
N VAL A 40 -34.18 -16.81 12.12
CA VAL A 40 -33.60 -15.89 11.13
C VAL A 40 -32.99 -14.67 11.81
N ALA A 41 -33.63 -14.11 12.84
CA ALA A 41 -33.09 -12.98 13.60
C ALA A 41 -31.78 -13.34 14.30
N ILE A 42 -31.72 -14.50 14.96
CA ILE A 42 -30.49 -14.98 15.60
C ILE A 42 -29.39 -15.21 14.55
N LEU A 43 -29.73 -15.82 13.41
CA LEU A 43 -28.79 -16.07 12.32
C LEU A 43 -28.27 -14.77 11.70
N CYS A 44 -29.11 -13.74 11.56
CA CYS A 44 -28.70 -12.40 11.15
C CYS A 44 -27.71 -11.77 12.13
N VAL A 45 -27.92 -11.91 13.44
CA VAL A 45 -26.99 -11.39 14.44
C VAL A 45 -25.64 -12.11 14.34
N ILE A 46 -25.65 -13.45 14.21
CA ILE A 46 -24.42 -14.23 14.03
C ILE A 46 -23.70 -13.84 12.74
N LEU A 47 -24.43 -13.66 11.63
CA LEU A 47 -23.88 -13.18 10.37
C LEU A 47 -23.29 -11.78 10.51
N LEU A 48 -23.93 -10.87 11.24
CA LEU A 48 -23.37 -9.55 11.51
C LEU A 48 -22.06 -9.64 12.27
N VAL A 49 -21.94 -10.53 13.26
CA VAL A 49 -20.69 -10.71 14.02
C VAL A 49 -19.59 -11.27 13.12
N VAL A 50 -19.85 -12.35 12.38
CA VAL A 50 -18.85 -12.96 11.48
C VAL A 50 -18.48 -12.00 10.35
N PHE A 51 -19.46 -11.31 9.77
CA PHE A 51 -19.23 -10.29 8.75
C PHE A 51 -18.45 -9.13 9.34
N PHE A 52 -18.75 -8.66 10.55
CA PHE A 52 -18.00 -7.59 11.21
C PHE A 52 -16.54 -7.98 11.42
N PHE A 53 -16.26 -9.18 11.95
CA PHE A 53 -14.88 -9.64 12.14
C PHE A 53 -14.15 -9.92 10.81
N GLY A 54 -14.80 -10.57 9.85
CA GLY A 54 -14.23 -10.86 8.54
C GLY A 54 -14.02 -9.59 7.71
N PHE A 55 -14.97 -8.66 7.73
CA PHE A 55 -14.85 -7.35 7.10
C PHE A 55 -13.77 -6.52 7.79
N SER A 56 -13.72 -6.48 9.13
CA SER A 56 -12.69 -5.74 9.88
C SER A 56 -11.27 -6.25 9.60
N GLN A 57 -11.07 -7.57 9.47
CA GLN A 57 -9.76 -8.13 9.08
C GLN A 57 -9.43 -7.80 7.62
N ASN A 58 -10.39 -7.93 6.70
CA ASN A 58 -10.20 -7.57 5.29
C ASN A 58 -9.95 -6.07 5.08
N PHE A 59 -10.61 -5.19 5.84
CA PHE A 59 -10.44 -3.73 5.79
C PHE A 59 -9.05 -3.30 6.28
N SER A 60 -8.56 -3.93 7.36
CA SER A 60 -7.21 -3.68 7.85
C SER A 60 -6.15 -4.02 6.81
N SER A 61 -6.36 -5.08 6.02
CA SER A 61 -5.44 -5.48 4.95
C SER A 61 -5.45 -4.53 3.74
N LEU A 62 -6.58 -3.90 3.45
CA LEU A 62 -6.72 -2.92 2.36
C LEU A 62 -6.09 -1.58 2.73
N ASN A 63 -6.27 -1.11 3.97
CA ASN A 63 -5.63 0.12 4.45
C ASN A 63 -4.09 0.03 4.39
N HIS A 64 -3.51 -1.11 4.77
CA HIS A 64 -2.07 -1.31 4.64
C HIS A 64 -1.56 -1.28 3.18
N LYS A 65 -2.37 -1.71 2.21
CA LYS A 65 -2.01 -1.65 0.79
C LYS A 65 -2.06 -0.22 0.25
N VAL A 66 -2.97 0.61 0.74
CA VAL A 66 -3.06 2.03 0.37
C VAL A 66 -1.93 2.84 1.01
N GLU A 67 -1.64 2.62 2.29
CA GLU A 67 -0.50 3.24 2.98
C GLU A 67 0.85 2.90 2.31
N ALA A 68 1.02 1.65 1.87
CA ALA A 68 2.23 1.26 1.12
C ALA A 68 2.34 1.97 -0.23
N LEU A 69 1.23 2.23 -0.92
CA LEU A 69 1.21 2.95 -2.19
C LEU A 69 1.56 4.43 -2.01
N GLU A 70 1.02 5.06 -0.97
CA GLU A 70 1.34 6.44 -0.61
C GLU A 70 2.81 6.60 -0.20
N ALA A 71 3.35 5.64 0.55
CA ALA A 71 4.77 5.62 0.91
C ALA A 71 5.67 5.48 -0.33
N VAL A 72 5.31 4.61 -1.28
CA VAL A 72 6.05 4.45 -2.55
C VAL A 72 5.96 5.72 -3.40
N GLN A 73 4.80 6.37 -3.48
CA GLN A 73 4.63 7.63 -4.20
C GLN A 73 5.44 8.77 -3.55
N GLY A 74 5.50 8.82 -2.22
CA GLY A 74 6.36 9.73 -1.47
C GLY A 74 7.86 9.49 -1.76
N GLN A 75 8.30 8.23 -1.81
CA GLN A 75 9.68 7.87 -2.16
C GLN A 75 10.03 8.25 -3.61
N ILE A 76 9.12 8.04 -4.56
CA ILE A 76 9.32 8.44 -5.97
C ILE A 76 9.42 9.96 -6.08
N THR A 77 8.55 10.70 -5.38
CA THR A 77 8.57 12.17 -5.37
C THR A 77 9.90 12.69 -4.77
N GLN A 78 10.35 12.10 -3.66
CA GLN A 78 11.62 12.44 -3.04
C GLN A 78 12.82 12.09 -3.93
N LEU A 79 12.74 10.98 -4.67
CA LEU A 79 13.77 10.60 -5.63
C LEU A 79 13.84 11.58 -6.81
N GLY A 80 12.70 12.01 -7.33
CA GLY A 80 12.60 13.07 -8.34
C GLY A 80 13.25 14.37 -7.88
N SER A 81 12.91 14.86 -6.68
CA SER A 81 13.53 16.08 -6.14
C SER A 81 15.04 15.95 -5.91
N ARG A 82 15.54 14.76 -5.54
CA ARG A 82 16.98 14.51 -5.44
C ARG A 82 17.65 14.50 -6.82
N MET A 83 16.98 13.98 -7.84
CA MET A 83 17.48 13.96 -9.20
C MET A 83 17.52 15.36 -9.81
N ASP A 84 16.49 16.19 -9.60
CA ASP A 84 16.48 17.61 -9.99
C ASP A 84 17.60 18.40 -9.30
N GLY A 85 17.87 18.11 -8.02
CA GLY A 85 18.99 18.70 -7.28
C GLY A 85 20.37 18.28 -7.80
N LEU A 86 20.51 17.02 -8.22
CA LEU A 86 21.72 16.52 -8.87
C LEU A 86 21.91 17.13 -10.26
N GLU A 87 20.84 17.26 -11.05
CA GLU A 87 20.88 17.86 -12.38
C GLU A 87 21.17 19.37 -12.29
N THR A 88 20.62 20.06 -11.30
CA THR A 88 20.96 21.46 -11.00
C THR A 88 22.41 21.60 -10.55
N SER A 89 22.91 20.69 -9.70
CA SER A 89 24.31 20.68 -9.29
C SER A 89 25.23 20.41 -10.48
N LEU A 90 24.87 19.47 -11.36
CA LEU A 90 25.62 19.15 -12.56
C LEU A 90 25.59 20.28 -13.59
N SER A 91 24.45 20.95 -13.73
CA SER A 91 24.30 22.15 -14.56
C SER A 91 25.09 23.32 -13.99
N SER A 92 25.13 23.50 -12.66
CA SER A 92 25.98 24.50 -12.02
C SER A 92 27.47 24.18 -12.22
N LEU A 93 27.86 22.90 -12.21
CA LEU A 93 29.22 22.43 -12.53
C LEU A 93 29.59 22.61 -14.00
N GLN A 94 28.61 22.53 -14.91
CA GLN A 94 28.80 22.85 -16.33
C GLN A 94 28.91 24.37 -16.57
N ASN A 95 28.22 25.19 -15.77
CA ASN A 95 28.20 26.65 -15.90
C ASN A 95 29.24 27.39 -15.04
N LEU A 96 30.01 26.68 -14.21
CA LEU A 96 31.11 27.28 -13.44
C LEU A 96 32.22 27.71 -14.42
N PRO A 97 32.71 28.98 -14.37
CA PRO A 97 33.86 29.41 -15.15
C PRO A 97 35.00 28.41 -14.96
N GLU A 98 35.72 28.04 -16.02
CA GLU A 98 36.73 26.97 -15.96
C GLU A 98 37.70 27.09 -14.78
N LYS A 99 38.02 28.33 -14.39
CA LYS A 99 38.84 28.67 -13.21
C LYS A 99 38.29 28.12 -11.88
N ALA A 100 36.97 28.15 -11.67
CA ALA A 100 36.33 27.63 -10.46
C ALA A 100 36.28 26.09 -10.46
N ARG A 101 36.03 25.48 -11.62
CA ARG A 101 36.14 24.02 -11.79
C ARG A 101 37.57 23.53 -11.54
N LYS A 102 38.57 24.22 -12.09
CA LYS A 102 40.00 23.97 -11.83
C LYS A 102 40.32 24.13 -10.35
N MET A 103 39.84 25.18 -9.68
CA MET A 103 40.06 25.39 -8.25
C MET A 103 39.53 24.24 -7.38
N VAL A 104 38.33 23.72 -7.68
CA VAL A 104 37.76 22.56 -6.97
C VAL A 104 38.56 21.28 -7.25
N LEU A 105 39.00 21.06 -8.49
CA LEU A 105 39.84 19.91 -8.83
C LEU A 105 41.21 20.00 -8.15
N THR A 106 41.82 21.18 -8.09
CA THR A 106 43.07 21.44 -7.38
C THR A 106 42.93 21.16 -5.88
N SER A 107 41.83 21.59 -5.24
CA SER A 107 41.62 21.32 -3.81
C SER A 107 41.43 19.84 -3.52
N GLN A 108 40.72 19.10 -4.38
CA GLN A 108 40.55 17.66 -4.25
C GLN A 108 41.87 16.89 -4.43
N VAL A 109 42.66 17.23 -5.46
CA VAL A 109 43.99 16.63 -5.69
C VAL A 109 44.91 16.87 -4.48
N GLN A 110 44.86 18.07 -3.89
CA GLN A 110 45.63 18.40 -2.70
C GLN A 110 45.18 17.63 -1.45
N GLU A 111 43.87 17.39 -1.28
CA GLU A 111 43.34 16.55 -0.20
C GLU A 111 43.73 15.07 -0.36
N ILE A 112 43.64 14.54 -1.59
CA ILE A 112 44.06 13.16 -1.90
C ILE A 112 45.56 12.99 -1.68
N SER A 113 46.37 13.96 -2.09
CA SER A 113 47.83 13.94 -1.86
C SER A 113 48.17 13.88 -0.37
N GLN A 114 47.48 14.67 0.47
CA GLN A 114 47.64 14.62 1.93
C GLN A 114 47.21 13.27 2.52
N LYS A 115 46.07 12.72 2.08
CA LYS A 115 45.60 11.39 2.51
C LYS A 115 46.56 10.28 2.08
N ALA A 116 47.10 10.35 0.87
CA ALA A 116 48.10 9.41 0.37
C ALA A 116 49.41 9.50 1.16
N ALA A 117 49.84 10.70 1.53
CA ALA A 117 51.00 10.92 2.40
C ALA A 117 50.78 10.30 3.79
N PHE A 118 49.61 10.54 4.38
CA PHE A 118 49.25 9.94 5.64
C PHE A 118 49.20 8.40 5.56
N LEU A 119 48.52 7.83 4.56
CA LEU A 119 48.47 6.38 4.35
C LEU A 119 49.85 5.77 4.14
N SER A 120 50.76 6.47 3.44
CA SER A 120 52.13 5.98 3.19
C SER A 120 52.93 5.75 4.47
N THR A 121 52.56 6.40 5.57
CA THR A 121 53.21 6.22 6.89
C THR A 121 52.64 5.04 7.69
N GLN A 122 51.50 4.49 7.28
CA GLN A 122 50.77 3.43 8.00
C GLN A 122 50.80 2.07 7.30
N VAL A 123 51.33 2.00 6.09
CA VAL A 123 51.40 0.77 5.29
C VAL A 123 52.83 0.23 5.26
N ASP A 124 52.97 -1.02 4.81
CA ASP A 124 54.28 -1.62 4.59
C ASP A 124 55.07 -0.90 3.47
N GLN A 125 56.37 -1.20 3.39
CA GLN A 125 57.30 -0.52 2.49
C GLN A 125 56.89 -0.61 1.01
N ALA A 126 56.38 -1.76 0.56
CA ALA A 126 55.98 -1.95 -0.83
C ALA A 126 54.74 -1.11 -1.19
N GLN A 127 53.84 -0.93 -0.23
CA GLN A 127 52.61 -0.16 -0.39
C GLN A 127 52.90 1.34 -0.28
N ALA A 128 53.85 1.71 0.58
CA ALA A 128 54.34 3.08 0.71
C ALA A 128 55.00 3.57 -0.60
N ASP A 129 55.75 2.71 -1.28
CA ASP A 129 56.38 3.07 -2.56
C ASP A 129 55.35 3.28 -3.68
N LYS A 130 54.26 2.49 -3.70
CA LYS A 130 53.12 2.73 -4.63
C LYS A 130 52.41 4.05 -4.33
N LEU A 131 52.23 4.39 -3.06
CA LEU A 131 51.63 5.66 -2.66
C LEU A 131 52.52 6.86 -2.98
N LYS A 132 53.85 6.72 -2.88
CA LYS A 132 54.79 7.75 -3.35
C LYS A 132 54.71 7.97 -4.87
N GLN A 133 54.58 6.90 -5.65
CA GLN A 133 54.35 7.01 -7.10
C GLN A 133 53.01 7.71 -7.39
N ALA A 134 51.94 7.36 -6.66
CA ALA A 134 50.66 8.03 -6.78
C ALA A 134 50.74 9.53 -6.43
N GLN A 135 51.51 9.91 -5.40
CA GLN A 135 51.76 11.31 -5.04
C GLN A 135 52.49 12.08 -6.16
N ALA A 136 53.47 11.47 -6.82
CA ALA A 136 54.16 12.09 -7.94
C ALA A 136 53.19 12.36 -9.10
N LEU A 137 52.35 11.38 -9.44
CA LEU A 137 51.31 11.54 -10.46
C LEU A 137 50.29 12.63 -10.09
N LEU A 138 49.87 12.71 -8.82
CA LEU A 138 48.96 13.76 -8.34
C LEU A 138 49.61 15.15 -8.41
N ASN A 139 50.91 15.26 -8.17
CA ASN A 139 51.66 16.51 -8.31
C ASN A 139 51.72 16.97 -9.78
N ASP A 140 51.92 16.04 -10.71
CA ASP A 140 51.92 16.34 -12.15
C ASP A 140 50.53 16.76 -12.64
N VAL A 141 49.46 16.10 -12.16
CA VAL A 141 48.07 16.52 -12.41
C VAL A 141 47.81 17.93 -11.86
N GLN A 142 48.30 18.25 -10.65
CA GLN A 142 48.16 19.58 -10.06
C GLN A 142 48.87 20.66 -10.89
N LYS A 143 50.07 20.37 -11.40
CA LYS A 143 50.81 21.27 -12.29
C LYS A 143 50.08 21.47 -13.62
N GLY A 144 49.55 20.40 -14.22
CA GLY A 144 48.76 20.49 -15.44
C GLY A 144 47.51 21.36 -15.28
N LEU A 145 46.81 21.22 -14.16
CA LEU A 145 45.62 22.03 -13.83
C LEU A 145 45.93 23.51 -13.55
N ALA A 146 47.18 23.84 -13.18
CA ALA A 146 47.63 25.20 -12.88
C ALA A 146 48.32 25.90 -14.05
N ALA A 147 48.72 25.16 -15.10
CA ALA A 147 49.50 25.65 -16.24
C ALA A 147 48.65 26.13 -17.43
N GLU A 148 47.32 25.97 -17.38
CA GLU A 148 46.33 26.49 -18.34
C GLU A 148 45.38 27.49 -17.68
#